data_AF-A0A3A8ASY9-F1
#
_entry.id   AF-A0A3A8ASY9-F1
#
_cell.length_a   1.000
_cell.length_b   1.000
_cell.length_c   1.000
_cell.angle_alpha   90.00
_cell.angle_beta   90.00
_cell.angle_gamma   90.00
#
_symmetry.space_group_name_H-M   'P 1'
#
loop_
_entity.id
_entity.type
_entity.pdbx_description
1 polymer ?
#
loop_
_entity_poly.entity_id
_entity_poly.type
_entity_poly.pdbx_seq_one_letter_code
_entity_poly.pdbx_strand_id
1 'polypeptide(L)'
;MDRPVKTLLAPFEAGEVPLPETGSAWLFLNAADPGSAGDLFAQARLCCVQPSRPAFLALERAGHEVWPLAPVDEAFDGALVLLGKHRRLNEAMVASANQAVRPGGIVIVAGDKALGAASARKWAGGQVPLGGSLAKHHGIAFWFPASEDAFAGVALPVTEPAPGFAAAPGMFSSDRIDTGSALLAEHIDGRIAGAVADFGAGWGYLSGAVLTQARPASLDLVEAYRPALDQALANLAPLRGEVPVTGHWLDVTTEPLPGPFDWVVMNPPFHTGRASEPDLGRAFIAAAARALKPSGRLLLVANRRLPYEQTLRDRFAAFVEGEVRDGFKLIEASRPRRTGGQDAAARNSG
;
A
#
# COMPACT_ATOMS: atom_id res chain seq x y z
N MET A 1 -7.10 -5.61 18.62
CA MET A 1 -7.68 -4.30 18.26
C MET A 1 -6.60 -3.23 18.38
N ASP A 2 -6.28 -2.61 17.25
CA ASP A 2 -5.25 -1.57 17.11
C ASP A 2 -5.62 -0.32 17.93
N ARG A 3 -4.63 0.37 18.51
CA ARG A 3 -4.84 1.54 19.39
C ARG A 3 -5.59 2.69 18.69
N PRO A 4 -5.30 3.03 17.42
CA PRO A 4 -6.04 4.05 16.69
C PRO A 4 -7.51 3.69 16.50
N VAL A 5 -7.83 2.41 16.27
CA VAL A 5 -9.24 1.96 16.16
C VAL A 5 -9.98 2.14 17.48
N LYS A 6 -9.34 1.84 18.62
CA LYS A 6 -9.92 2.13 19.94
C LYS A 6 -10.23 3.62 20.13
N THR A 7 -9.32 4.46 19.65
CA THR A 7 -9.51 5.92 19.71
C THR A 7 -10.67 6.37 18.85
N LEU A 8 -10.79 5.80 17.64
CA LEU A 8 -11.86 6.12 16.68
C LEU A 8 -13.25 5.79 17.20
N LEU A 9 -13.39 4.69 17.95
CA LEU A 9 -14.68 4.23 18.48
C LEU A 9 -15.02 4.84 19.84
N ALA A 10 -14.05 5.44 20.53
CA ALA A 10 -14.25 6.04 21.85
C ALA A 10 -15.36 7.09 21.95
N PRO A 11 -15.68 7.93 20.93
CA PRO A 11 -16.81 8.85 20.99
C PRO A 11 -18.16 8.15 21.14
N PHE A 12 -18.35 6.98 20.50
CA PHE A 12 -19.56 6.17 20.67
C PHE A 12 -19.65 5.59 22.08
N GLU A 13 -18.56 5.00 22.58
CA GLU A 13 -18.49 4.43 23.93
C GLU A 13 -18.76 5.47 25.02
N ALA A 14 -18.35 6.72 24.79
CA ALA A 14 -18.54 7.83 25.71
C ALA A 14 -19.94 8.46 25.63
N GLY A 15 -20.78 8.07 24.65
CA GLY A 15 -22.09 8.69 24.40
C GLY A 15 -22.03 10.10 23.82
N GLU A 16 -20.86 10.51 23.29
CA GLU A 16 -20.65 11.82 22.67
C GLU A 16 -21.15 11.87 21.22
N VAL A 17 -21.25 10.71 20.57
CA VAL A 17 -21.82 10.53 19.24
C VAL A 17 -22.87 9.41 19.31
N PRO A 18 -24.07 9.59 18.72
CA PRO A 18 -25.10 8.55 18.71
C PRO A 18 -24.60 7.29 18.00
N LEU A 19 -25.09 6.14 18.43
CA LEU A 19 -24.82 4.87 17.76
C LEU A 19 -25.41 4.87 16.35
N PRO A 20 -24.79 4.12 15.41
CA PRO A 20 -25.36 3.88 14.09
C PRO A 20 -26.82 3.40 14.15
N GLU A 21 -27.70 4.04 13.39
CA GLU A 21 -29.10 3.61 13.28
C GLU A 21 -29.20 2.27 12.55
N THR A 22 -30.23 1.48 12.88
CA THR A 22 -30.52 0.21 12.20
C THR A 22 -30.72 0.45 10.71
N GLY A 23 -29.96 -0.27 9.87
CA GLY A 23 -30.01 -0.18 8.41
C GLY A 23 -29.21 0.98 7.81
N SER A 24 -28.55 1.81 8.63
CA SER A 24 -27.67 2.87 8.13
C SER A 24 -26.42 2.30 7.44
N ALA A 25 -25.88 3.05 6.48
CA ALA A 25 -24.66 2.72 5.75
C ALA A 25 -23.51 3.62 6.18
N TRP A 26 -22.37 3.02 6.52
CA TRP A 26 -21.19 3.73 7.03
C TRP A 26 -19.95 3.45 6.20
N LEU A 27 -19.23 4.51 5.86
CA LEU A 27 -17.94 4.40 5.18
C LEU A 27 -16.81 4.35 6.19
N PHE A 28 -15.85 3.43 6.04
CA PHE A 28 -14.65 3.41 6.87
C PHE A 28 -13.38 3.52 6.02
N LEU A 29 -12.79 4.72 5.97
CA LEU A 29 -11.57 4.99 5.22
C LEU A 29 -10.30 4.62 6.00
N ASN A 30 -9.35 4.02 5.26
CA ASN A 30 -8.13 3.43 5.82
C ASN A 30 -8.48 2.43 6.94
N ALA A 31 -9.47 1.59 6.66
CA ALA A 31 -10.08 0.70 7.64
C ALA A 31 -9.06 -0.26 8.25
N ALA A 32 -9.26 -0.54 9.54
CA ALA A 32 -8.57 -1.59 10.26
C ALA A 32 -9.59 -2.33 11.12
N ASP A 33 -9.35 -3.62 11.37
CA ASP A 33 -10.33 -4.49 12.02
C ASP A 33 -10.74 -3.93 13.40
N PRO A 34 -12.02 -3.58 13.60
CA PRO A 34 -12.53 -3.11 14.89
C PRO A 34 -12.59 -4.22 15.95
N GLY A 35 -12.43 -5.49 15.57
CA GLY A 35 -12.57 -6.62 16.49
C GLY A 35 -13.96 -6.62 17.14
N SER A 36 -14.03 -6.95 18.43
CA SER A 36 -15.31 -6.98 19.18
C SER A 36 -15.98 -5.61 19.30
N ALA A 37 -15.27 -4.50 19.09
CA ALA A 37 -15.89 -3.18 19.05
C ALA A 37 -16.65 -2.92 17.74
N GLY A 38 -16.56 -3.84 16.77
CA GLY A 38 -17.41 -3.87 15.58
C GLY A 38 -18.90 -4.09 15.90
N ASP A 39 -19.22 -4.60 17.09
CA ASP A 39 -20.60 -4.78 17.54
C ASP A 39 -21.40 -3.46 17.56
N LEU A 40 -20.72 -2.31 17.66
CA LEU A 40 -21.32 -0.98 17.52
C LEU A 40 -22.00 -0.78 16.15
N PHE A 41 -21.55 -1.51 15.13
CA PHE A 41 -22.07 -1.48 13.77
C PHE A 41 -22.86 -2.75 13.42
N ALA A 42 -23.19 -3.62 14.38
CA ALA A 42 -23.87 -4.89 14.10
C ALA A 42 -25.23 -4.73 13.41
N GLN A 43 -25.88 -3.57 13.55
CA GLN A 43 -27.16 -3.25 12.92
C GLN A 43 -27.02 -2.30 11.72
N ALA A 44 -25.80 -1.94 11.35
CA ALA A 44 -25.47 -1.05 10.24
C ALA A 44 -24.61 -1.79 9.21
N ARG A 45 -24.61 -1.30 7.97
CA ARG A 45 -23.68 -1.78 6.95
C ARG A 45 -22.38 -0.98 7.05
N LEU A 46 -21.27 -1.63 7.37
CA LEU A 46 -19.94 -0.99 7.44
C LEU A 46 -19.11 -1.31 6.20
N CYS A 47 -18.98 -0.33 5.30
CA CYS A 47 -18.20 -0.42 4.07
C CYS A 47 -16.74 -0.01 4.35
N CYS A 48 -15.85 -0.99 4.50
CA CYS A 48 -14.43 -0.74 4.75
C CYS A 48 -13.70 -0.41 3.45
N VAL A 49 -12.84 0.62 3.45
CA VAL A 49 -11.94 0.95 2.34
C VAL A 49 -10.50 0.78 2.79
N GLN A 50 -9.79 -0.14 2.14
CA GLN A 50 -8.41 -0.46 2.47
C GLN A 50 -7.56 -0.73 1.21
N PRO A 51 -6.79 0.27 0.74
CA PRO A 51 -5.96 0.14 -0.46
C PRO A 51 -4.71 -0.75 -0.29
N SER A 52 -4.29 -1.05 0.95
CA SER A 52 -3.18 -1.96 1.22
C SER A 52 -3.65 -3.42 1.19
N ARG A 53 -3.21 -4.21 0.21
CA ARG A 53 -3.60 -5.61 0.01
C ARG A 53 -3.46 -6.50 1.26
N PRO A 54 -2.35 -6.48 2.02
CA PRO A 54 -2.27 -7.27 3.27
C PRO A 54 -3.34 -6.90 4.31
N ALA A 55 -3.67 -5.61 4.42
CA ALA A 55 -4.67 -5.13 5.36
C ALA A 55 -6.10 -5.36 4.84
N PHE A 56 -6.31 -5.28 3.52
CA PHE A 56 -7.54 -5.65 2.85
C PHE A 56 -7.87 -7.13 3.14
N LEU A 57 -6.92 -8.04 2.89
CA LEU A 57 -7.08 -9.46 3.16
C LEU A 57 -7.29 -9.78 4.65
N ALA A 58 -6.75 -8.96 5.56
CA ALA A 58 -7.01 -9.12 6.99
C ALA A 58 -8.46 -8.78 7.33
N LEU A 59 -9.01 -7.70 6.77
CA LEU A 59 -10.40 -7.31 6.95
C LEU A 59 -11.37 -8.30 6.29
N GLU A 60 -11.07 -8.76 5.07
CA GLU A 60 -11.87 -9.74 4.34
C GLU A 60 -11.95 -11.07 5.11
N ARG A 61 -10.82 -11.56 5.64
CA ARG A 61 -10.79 -12.76 6.50
C ARG A 61 -11.55 -12.58 7.82
N ALA A 62 -11.67 -11.35 8.31
CA ALA A 62 -12.49 -11.02 9.47
C ALA A 62 -13.99 -10.88 9.14
N GLY A 63 -14.38 -11.08 7.87
CA GLY A 63 -15.77 -11.10 7.43
C GLY A 63 -16.36 -9.72 7.13
N HIS A 64 -15.53 -8.68 7.02
CA HIS A 64 -15.99 -7.33 6.68
C HIS A 64 -16.29 -7.20 5.18
N GLU A 65 -17.20 -6.29 4.83
CA GLU A 65 -17.30 -5.80 3.45
C GLU A 65 -16.15 -4.83 3.19
N VAL A 66 -15.29 -5.14 2.22
CA VAL A 66 -14.07 -4.37 1.98
C VAL A 66 -13.91 -4.01 0.50
N TRP A 67 -13.52 -2.77 0.26
CA TRP A 67 -13.23 -2.22 -1.05
C TRP A 67 -11.79 -1.71 -1.12
N PRO A 68 -11.09 -1.85 -2.26
CA PRO A 68 -9.74 -1.29 -2.43
C PRO A 68 -9.73 0.24 -2.41
N LEU A 69 -10.78 0.84 -2.97
CA LEU A 69 -10.98 2.27 -3.12
C LEU A 69 -12.44 2.58 -2.77
N ALA A 70 -12.71 3.79 -2.31
CA ALA A 70 -14.08 4.19 -1.98
C ALA A 70 -14.98 4.16 -3.23
N PRO A 71 -16.23 3.70 -3.11
CA PRO A 71 -17.21 3.81 -4.20
C PRO A 71 -17.50 5.28 -4.49
N VAL A 72 -17.65 5.64 -5.77
CA VAL A 72 -17.82 7.03 -6.23
C VAL A 72 -19.28 7.48 -6.33
N ASP A 73 -20.23 6.54 -6.38
CA ASP A 73 -21.66 6.81 -6.59
C ASP A 73 -22.55 6.34 -5.43
N GLU A 74 -21.97 6.21 -4.23
CA GLU A 74 -22.68 5.74 -3.04
C GLU A 74 -22.68 6.82 -1.95
N ALA A 75 -23.85 7.05 -1.35
CA ALA A 75 -24.03 7.99 -0.25
C ALA A 75 -24.20 7.25 1.08
N PHE A 76 -23.47 7.71 2.10
CA PHE A 76 -23.40 7.13 3.43
C PHE A 76 -24.07 8.01 4.48
N ASP A 77 -24.52 7.42 5.58
CA ASP A 77 -25.13 8.12 6.72
C ASP A 77 -24.08 8.63 7.71
N GLY A 78 -22.90 7.99 7.71
CA GLY A 78 -21.75 8.43 8.49
C GLY A 78 -20.44 7.87 7.95
N ALA A 79 -19.32 8.41 8.43
CA ALA A 79 -18.00 7.93 8.06
C ALA A 79 -17.03 7.89 9.23
N LEU A 80 -16.13 6.92 9.15
CA LEU A 80 -14.97 6.74 10.00
C LEU A 80 -13.70 6.94 9.17
N VAL A 81 -12.71 7.67 9.71
CA VAL A 81 -11.43 7.90 9.04
C VAL A 81 -10.28 7.62 10.00
N LEU A 82 -9.42 6.66 9.67
CA LEU A 82 -8.16 6.46 10.39
C LEU A 82 -7.00 7.18 9.70
N LEU A 83 -6.39 8.11 10.43
CA LEU A 83 -5.24 8.86 9.94
C LEU A 83 -4.00 7.99 9.87
N GLY A 84 -3.29 8.06 8.74
CA GLY A 84 -1.96 7.51 8.56
C GLY A 84 -0.87 8.53 8.86
N LYS A 85 0.37 8.21 8.46
CA LYS A 85 1.54 9.09 8.65
C LYS A 85 1.64 10.24 7.63
N HIS A 86 0.85 10.21 6.55
CA HIS A 86 0.96 11.16 5.43
C HIS A 86 -0.10 12.24 5.53
N ARG A 87 0.31 13.46 5.92
CA ARG A 87 -0.61 14.59 6.16
C ARG A 87 -1.53 14.90 4.97
N ARG A 88 -0.99 15.00 3.75
CA ARG A 88 -1.80 15.32 2.56
C ARG A 88 -2.80 14.23 2.19
N LEU A 89 -2.44 12.97 2.41
CA LEU A 89 -3.36 11.84 2.24
C LEU A 89 -4.47 11.88 3.29
N ASN A 90 -4.14 12.18 4.55
CA ASN A 90 -5.10 12.36 5.62
C ASN A 90 -6.11 13.48 5.29
N GLU A 91 -5.64 14.63 4.82
CA GLU A 91 -6.49 15.75 4.39
C GLU A 91 -7.46 15.34 3.27
N ALA A 92 -6.96 14.64 2.25
CA ALA A 92 -7.79 14.14 1.14
C ALA A 92 -8.81 13.08 1.59
N MET A 93 -8.45 12.17 2.50
CA MET A 93 -9.39 11.18 3.05
C MET A 93 -10.51 11.85 3.88
N VAL A 94 -10.18 12.85 4.70
CA VAL A 94 -11.20 13.59 5.47
C VAL A 94 -12.16 14.34 4.54
N ALA A 95 -11.64 14.97 3.49
CA ALA A 95 -12.47 15.64 2.49
C ALA A 95 -13.36 14.65 1.71
N SER A 96 -12.81 13.49 1.31
CA SER A 96 -13.57 12.44 0.64
C SER A 96 -14.66 11.83 1.53
N ALA A 97 -14.39 11.61 2.81
CA ALA A 97 -15.40 11.18 3.78
C ALA A 97 -16.53 12.20 3.91
N ASN A 98 -16.22 13.50 3.98
CA ASN A 98 -17.23 14.55 4.00
C ASN A 98 -18.12 14.56 2.74
N GLN A 99 -17.54 14.33 1.57
CA GLN A 99 -18.28 14.30 0.30
C GLN A 99 -19.16 13.04 0.15
N ALA A 100 -18.72 11.91 0.70
CA ALA A 100 -19.45 10.65 0.62
C ALA A 100 -20.60 10.55 1.62
N VAL A 101 -20.59 11.36 2.69
CA VAL A 101 -21.62 11.35 3.74
C VAL A 101 -22.71 12.37 3.43
N ARG A 102 -23.98 11.96 3.57
CA ARG A 102 -25.15 12.84 3.40
C ARG A 102 -25.01 14.09 4.27
N PRO A 103 -25.42 15.28 3.80
CA PRO A 103 -25.35 16.51 4.60
C PRO A 103 -25.96 16.32 5.99
N GLY A 104 -25.22 16.72 7.03
CA GLY A 104 -25.60 16.53 8.43
C GLY A 104 -25.22 15.17 9.05
N GLY A 105 -24.91 14.16 8.25
CA GLY A 105 -24.38 12.87 8.72
C GLY A 105 -23.01 13.03 9.38
N ILE A 106 -22.62 12.12 10.27
CA ILE A 106 -21.43 12.33 11.10
C ILE A 106 -20.15 11.77 10.46
N VAL A 107 -19.09 12.57 10.44
CA VAL A 107 -17.74 12.13 10.10
C VAL A 107 -16.90 12.11 11.37
N ILE A 108 -16.33 10.95 11.71
CA ILE A 108 -15.42 10.77 12.84
C ILE A 108 -14.03 10.45 12.31
N VAL A 109 -13.04 11.17 12.80
CA VAL A 109 -11.65 11.03 12.40
C VAL A 109 -10.80 10.74 13.62
N ALA A 110 -9.91 9.75 13.55
CA ALA A 110 -8.96 9.48 14.62
C ALA A 110 -7.58 9.09 14.13
N GLY A 111 -6.58 9.38 14.96
CA GLY A 111 -5.20 8.99 14.71
C GLY A 111 -4.32 9.12 15.93
N ASP A 112 -3.09 8.64 15.81
CA ASP A 112 -2.07 8.80 16.86
C ASP A 112 -1.63 10.28 16.97
N LYS A 113 -1.38 10.74 18.20
CA LYS A 113 -0.84 12.08 18.45
C LYS A 113 0.52 12.29 17.76
N ALA A 114 1.38 11.27 17.77
CA ALA A 114 2.68 11.29 17.14
C ALA A 114 2.60 11.32 15.60
N LEU A 115 1.48 10.88 15.03
CA LEU A 115 1.23 10.88 13.58
C LEU A 115 0.42 12.09 13.10
N GLY A 116 0.30 13.13 13.94
CA GLY A 116 -0.24 14.42 13.53
C GLY A 116 -1.76 14.56 13.67
N ALA A 117 -2.43 13.71 14.46
CA ALA A 117 -3.87 13.83 14.69
C ALA A 117 -4.31 15.21 15.25
N ALA A 118 -3.47 15.83 16.09
CA ALA A 118 -3.73 17.18 16.60
C ALA A 118 -3.72 18.24 15.48
N SER A 119 -2.78 18.13 14.54
CA SER A 119 -2.68 19.01 13.38
C SER A 119 -3.85 18.81 12.42
N ALA A 120 -4.25 17.55 12.18
CA ALA A 120 -5.40 17.22 11.35
C ALA A 120 -6.70 17.80 11.95
N ARG A 121 -6.91 17.66 13.26
CA ARG A 121 -8.04 18.29 13.96
C ARG A 121 -8.04 19.81 13.81
N LYS A 122 -6.91 20.47 14.04
CA LYS A 122 -6.80 21.94 13.91
C LYS A 122 -7.11 22.39 12.49
N TRP A 123 -6.58 21.68 11.50
CA TRP A 123 -6.86 21.95 10.08
C TRP A 123 -8.34 21.77 9.77
N ALA A 124 -8.97 20.66 10.17
CA ALA A 124 -10.38 20.42 9.93
C ALA A 124 -11.28 21.46 10.61
N GLY A 125 -10.96 21.86 11.85
CA GLY A 125 -11.70 22.91 12.57
C GLY A 125 -11.62 24.31 11.95
N GLY A 126 -10.68 24.54 11.03
CA GLY A 126 -10.65 25.75 10.20
C GLY A 126 -11.53 25.69 8.96
N GLN A 127 -12.03 24.50 8.60
CA GLN A 127 -12.82 24.23 7.40
C GLN A 127 -14.29 23.92 7.74
N VAL A 128 -14.56 23.35 8.92
CA VAL A 128 -15.90 22.96 9.37
C VAL A 128 -16.00 23.11 10.90
N PRO A 129 -17.14 23.55 11.47
CA PRO A 129 -17.37 23.51 12.90
C PRO A 129 -17.27 22.08 13.44
N LEU A 130 -16.39 21.86 14.41
CA LEU A 130 -16.28 20.55 15.05
C LEU A 130 -17.43 20.33 16.03
N GLY A 131 -18.02 19.13 15.98
CA GLY A 131 -19.00 18.69 16.97
C GLY A 131 -18.36 18.29 18.31
N GLY A 132 -17.09 17.90 18.27
CA GLY A 132 -16.33 17.61 19.50
C GLY A 132 -15.00 16.92 19.24
N SER A 133 -14.37 16.50 20.33
CA SER A 133 -13.09 15.78 20.30
C SER A 133 -12.82 15.03 21.58
N LEU A 134 -12.06 13.94 21.49
CA LEU A 134 -11.69 13.12 22.63
C LEU A 134 -10.25 12.62 22.49
N ALA A 135 -9.48 12.69 23.57
CA ALA A 135 -8.11 12.17 23.63
C ALA A 135 -8.06 10.93 24.51
N LYS A 136 -7.87 9.75 23.92
CA LYS A 136 -7.82 8.44 24.60
C LYS A 136 -6.84 7.54 23.86
N HIS A 137 -6.30 6.53 24.54
CA HIS A 137 -5.38 5.53 23.96
C HIS A 137 -4.17 6.11 23.19
N HIS A 138 -3.62 7.25 23.65
CA HIS A 138 -2.55 8.02 22.98
C HIS A 138 -2.92 8.63 21.62
N GLY A 139 -4.18 8.53 21.20
CA GLY A 139 -4.70 9.17 20.00
C GLY A 139 -5.57 10.39 20.30
N ILE A 140 -6.08 10.99 19.23
CA ILE A 140 -7.13 12.01 19.23
C ILE A 140 -8.20 11.54 18.25
N ALA A 141 -9.45 11.51 18.70
CA ALA A 141 -10.64 11.48 17.87
C ALA A 141 -11.25 12.89 17.82
N PHE A 142 -11.82 13.26 16.68
CA PHE A 142 -12.66 14.44 16.51
C PHE A 142 -13.74 14.14 15.49
N TRP A 143 -14.85 14.85 15.57
CA TRP A 143 -15.99 14.62 14.69
C TRP A 143 -16.67 15.92 14.32
N PHE A 144 -17.37 15.88 13.19
CA PHE A 144 -18.11 17.00 12.64
C PHE A 144 -19.26 16.50 11.74
N PRO A 145 -20.36 17.26 11.61
CA PRO A 145 -21.39 16.96 10.63
C PRO A 145 -20.86 17.24 9.21
N ALA A 146 -21.12 16.33 8.28
CA ALA A 146 -20.80 16.49 6.88
C ALA A 146 -21.50 17.74 6.32
N SER A 147 -20.77 18.51 5.52
CA SER A 147 -21.22 19.81 5.02
C SER A 147 -20.80 19.99 3.57
N GLU A 148 -21.70 20.47 2.73
CA GLU A 148 -21.44 20.75 1.30
C GLU A 148 -20.42 21.87 1.13
N ASP A 149 -20.42 22.85 2.05
CA ASP A 149 -19.52 24.01 2.01
C ASP A 149 -18.11 23.74 2.58
N ALA A 150 -17.86 22.55 3.14
CA ALA A 150 -16.60 22.23 3.80
C ALA A 150 -15.59 21.59 2.84
N PHE A 151 -14.30 21.83 3.10
CA PHE A 151 -13.17 21.20 2.39
C PHE A 151 -13.16 21.41 0.86
N ALA A 152 -13.80 22.48 0.37
CA ALA A 152 -13.80 22.82 -1.06
C ALA A 152 -12.36 22.91 -1.61
N GLY A 153 -12.11 22.25 -2.74
CA GLY A 153 -10.79 22.23 -3.40
C GLY A 153 -9.72 21.36 -2.72
N VAL A 154 -10.04 20.66 -1.63
CA VAL A 154 -9.11 19.70 -1.03
C VAL A 154 -9.09 18.43 -1.86
N ALA A 155 -7.99 18.21 -2.58
CA ALA A 155 -7.71 16.99 -3.33
C ALA A 155 -6.34 16.45 -2.95
N LEU A 156 -6.11 15.16 -3.21
CA LEU A 156 -4.78 14.58 -3.09
C LEU A 156 -3.87 15.20 -4.17
N PRO A 157 -2.76 15.87 -3.81
CA PRO A 157 -1.93 16.51 -4.80
C PRO A 157 -1.18 15.44 -5.61
N VAL A 158 -1.05 15.69 -6.91
CA VAL A 158 -0.15 14.95 -7.79
C VAL A 158 1.22 15.62 -7.74
N THR A 159 2.26 14.80 -7.60
CA THR A 159 3.67 15.20 -7.65
C THR A 159 4.33 14.60 -8.89
N GLU A 160 5.39 15.23 -9.37
CA GLU A 160 6.22 14.70 -10.46
C GLU A 160 7.62 14.37 -9.92
N PRO A 161 7.82 13.19 -9.29
CA PRO A 161 9.11 12.81 -8.69
C PRO A 161 10.22 12.61 -9.74
N ALA A 162 9.86 12.32 -10.99
CA ALA A 162 10.75 12.14 -12.13
C ALA A 162 10.06 12.62 -13.41
N PRO A 163 10.80 13.09 -14.43
CA PRO A 163 10.21 13.56 -15.68
C PRO A 163 9.26 12.53 -16.30
N GLY A 164 7.99 12.91 -16.49
CA GLY A 164 6.98 12.03 -17.09
C GLY A 164 6.39 10.97 -16.14
N PHE A 165 6.73 11.00 -14.86
CA PHE A 165 6.13 10.13 -13.84
C PHE A 165 5.34 10.96 -12.84
N ALA A 166 4.06 10.64 -12.68
CA ALA A 166 3.23 11.18 -11.63
C ALA A 166 3.23 10.25 -10.39
N ALA A 167 3.14 10.83 -9.20
CA ALA A 167 2.91 10.12 -7.96
C ALA A 167 2.01 10.96 -7.03
N ALA A 168 1.64 10.41 -5.88
CA ALA A 168 0.86 11.13 -4.89
C ALA A 168 1.26 10.74 -3.46
N PRO A 169 1.01 11.62 -2.46
CA PRO A 169 1.28 11.31 -1.06
C PRO A 169 0.64 9.99 -0.61
N GLY A 170 1.41 9.17 0.10
CA GLY A 170 1.02 7.82 0.49
C GLY A 170 1.76 6.73 -0.30
N MET A 171 2.20 7.04 -1.52
CA MET A 171 3.10 6.18 -2.30
C MET A 171 4.54 6.30 -1.78
N PHE A 172 5.34 5.26 -2.02
CA PHE A 172 6.76 5.27 -1.68
C PHE A 172 7.52 6.31 -2.51
N SER A 173 8.33 7.15 -1.84
CA SER A 173 9.11 8.23 -2.47
C SER A 173 8.31 9.04 -3.49
N SER A 174 7.13 9.54 -3.09
CA SER A 174 6.22 10.21 -4.02
C SER A 174 6.73 11.58 -4.50
N ASP A 175 7.67 12.21 -3.81
CA ASP A 175 8.14 13.58 -4.09
C ASP A 175 9.51 13.65 -4.79
N ARG A 176 10.19 12.51 -4.96
CA ARG A 176 11.50 12.40 -5.63
C ARG A 176 11.79 10.95 -6.01
N ILE A 177 12.76 10.73 -6.89
CA ILE A 177 13.31 9.38 -7.11
C ILE A 177 13.97 8.87 -5.83
N ASP A 178 13.66 7.64 -5.43
CA ASP A 178 14.36 6.96 -4.32
C ASP A 178 15.81 6.64 -4.71
N THR A 179 16.76 6.90 -3.81
CA THR A 179 18.19 6.72 -4.07
C THR A 179 18.56 5.27 -4.41
N GLY A 180 17.92 4.29 -3.75
CA GLY A 180 18.13 2.87 -4.06
C GLY A 180 17.57 2.52 -5.44
N SER A 181 16.36 2.99 -5.75
CA SER A 181 15.78 2.79 -7.08
C SER A 181 16.58 3.45 -8.20
N ALA A 182 17.14 4.64 -7.98
CA ALA A 182 18.04 5.31 -8.94
C ALA A 182 19.28 4.46 -9.24
N LEU A 183 19.95 3.96 -8.18
CA LEU A 183 21.11 3.07 -8.31
C LEU A 183 20.77 1.78 -9.07
N LEU A 184 19.62 1.18 -8.77
CA LEU A 184 19.14 -0.01 -9.47
C LEU A 184 18.86 0.25 -10.95
N ALA A 185 18.24 1.39 -11.27
CA ALA A 185 17.91 1.77 -12.64
C ALA A 185 19.15 1.91 -13.52
N GLU A 186 20.29 2.38 -12.98
CA GLU A 186 21.57 2.46 -13.72
C GLU A 186 22.11 1.08 -14.14
N HIS A 187 21.64 0.01 -13.53
CA HIS A 187 22.06 -1.37 -13.81
C HIS A 187 21.03 -2.19 -14.59
N ILE A 188 19.92 -1.55 -15.00
CA ILE A 188 18.95 -2.13 -15.92
C ILE A 188 19.48 -1.92 -17.33
N ASP A 189 19.77 -3.04 -18.01
CA ASP A 189 20.38 -3.02 -19.34
C ASP A 189 19.79 -4.14 -20.24
N GLY A 190 20.31 -4.24 -21.47
CA GLY A 190 19.86 -5.21 -22.45
C GLY A 190 20.03 -6.69 -22.06
N ARG A 191 20.71 -7.04 -20.96
CA ARG A 191 20.76 -8.41 -20.42
C ARG A 191 19.42 -8.83 -19.80
N ILE A 192 18.63 -7.86 -19.34
CA ILE A 192 17.27 -8.09 -18.84
C ILE A 192 16.35 -8.26 -20.05
N ALA A 193 15.79 -9.46 -20.20
CA ALA A 193 14.97 -9.83 -21.35
C ALA A 193 14.02 -10.98 -21.03
N GLY A 194 13.02 -11.21 -21.90
CA GLY A 194 12.01 -12.25 -21.69
C GLY A 194 10.87 -11.78 -20.77
N ALA A 195 10.27 -12.68 -20.01
CA ALA A 195 9.23 -12.31 -19.05
C ALA A 195 9.86 -11.67 -17.81
N VAL A 196 9.58 -10.39 -17.57
CA VAL A 196 10.16 -9.62 -16.45
C VAL A 196 9.06 -9.26 -15.45
N ALA A 197 9.39 -9.26 -14.17
CA ALA A 197 8.51 -8.71 -13.14
C ALA A 197 9.19 -7.65 -12.27
N ASP A 198 8.41 -6.68 -11.81
CA ASP A 198 8.79 -5.66 -10.83
C ASP A 198 8.01 -5.90 -9.52
N PHE A 199 8.71 -6.33 -8.46
CA PHE A 199 8.08 -6.64 -7.16
C PHE A 199 8.20 -5.46 -6.21
N GLY A 200 7.05 -4.91 -5.79
CA GLY A 200 6.97 -3.63 -5.09
C GLY A 200 7.15 -2.47 -6.06
N ALA A 201 6.42 -2.52 -7.18
CA ALA A 201 6.61 -1.61 -8.31
C ALA A 201 6.40 -0.11 -7.97
N GLY A 202 5.71 0.20 -6.87
CA GLY A 202 5.42 1.56 -6.45
C GLY A 202 4.68 2.32 -7.54
N TRP A 203 5.10 3.55 -7.85
CA TRP A 203 4.56 4.35 -8.95
C TRP A 203 5.22 4.06 -10.31
N GLY A 204 5.97 2.95 -10.43
CA GLY A 204 6.43 2.41 -11.71
C GLY A 204 7.81 2.88 -12.20
N TYR A 205 8.63 3.52 -11.36
CA TYR A 205 9.93 4.03 -11.77
C TYR A 205 10.85 2.97 -12.39
N LEU A 206 11.05 1.86 -11.68
CA LEU A 206 11.93 0.76 -12.10
C LEU A 206 11.35 0.04 -13.32
N SER A 207 10.04 -0.21 -13.30
CA SER A 207 9.29 -0.69 -14.47
C SER A 207 9.52 0.19 -15.72
N GLY A 208 9.56 1.50 -15.58
CA GLY A 208 9.86 2.42 -16.69
C GLY A 208 11.30 2.30 -17.19
N ALA A 209 12.25 2.11 -16.29
CA ALA A 209 13.63 1.80 -16.67
C ALA A 209 13.73 0.46 -17.42
N VAL A 210 12.99 -0.57 -16.99
CA VAL A 210 12.92 -1.86 -17.72
C VAL A 210 12.37 -1.66 -19.14
N LEU A 211 11.29 -0.90 -19.31
CA LEU A 211 10.70 -0.67 -20.64
C LEU A 211 11.63 0.11 -21.58
N THR A 212 12.45 1.01 -21.03
CA THR A 212 13.27 1.95 -21.83
C THR A 212 14.72 1.50 -22.05
N GLN A 213 15.27 0.67 -21.17
CA GLN A 213 16.70 0.30 -21.18
C GLN A 213 16.94 -1.21 -21.36
N ALA A 214 15.92 -2.04 -21.15
CA ALA A 214 16.00 -3.49 -21.27
C ALA A 214 15.26 -4.01 -22.52
N ARG A 215 15.08 -5.34 -22.62
CA ARG A 215 14.38 -6.00 -23.74
C ARG A 215 13.28 -6.97 -23.25
N PRO A 216 12.33 -6.51 -22.42
CA PRO A 216 11.26 -7.37 -21.92
C PRO A 216 10.35 -7.86 -23.05
N ALA A 217 10.02 -9.14 -23.04
CA ALA A 217 8.93 -9.71 -23.85
C ALA A 217 7.56 -9.48 -23.18
N SER A 218 7.53 -9.36 -21.84
CA SER A 218 6.39 -8.91 -21.04
C SER A 218 6.89 -8.28 -19.74
N LEU A 219 6.08 -7.42 -19.14
CA LEU A 219 6.36 -6.82 -17.84
C LEU A 219 5.16 -6.96 -16.89
N ASP A 220 5.38 -7.63 -15.77
CA ASP A 220 4.38 -7.82 -14.71
C ASP A 220 4.73 -6.97 -13.49
N LEU A 221 3.82 -6.10 -13.06
CA LEU A 221 3.96 -5.28 -11.86
C LEU A 221 3.23 -5.98 -10.71
N VAL A 222 3.92 -6.24 -9.61
CA VAL A 222 3.28 -6.73 -8.39
C VAL A 222 3.40 -5.66 -7.30
N GLU A 223 2.27 -5.13 -6.86
CA GLU A 223 2.22 -4.03 -5.90
C GLU A 223 1.07 -4.24 -4.90
N ALA A 224 1.36 -4.02 -3.63
CA ALA A 224 0.41 -4.23 -2.54
C ALA A 224 -0.48 -3.00 -2.29
N TYR A 225 -0.07 -1.80 -2.71
CA TYR A 225 -0.84 -0.57 -2.53
C TYR A 225 -1.57 -0.18 -3.82
N ARG A 226 -2.91 -0.29 -3.81
CA ARG A 226 -3.73 -0.11 -5.01
C ARG A 226 -3.49 1.23 -5.75
N PRO A 227 -3.49 2.40 -5.09
CA PRO A 227 -3.22 3.66 -5.77
C PRO A 227 -1.84 3.72 -6.45
N ALA A 228 -0.82 3.08 -5.87
CA ALA A 228 0.51 3.05 -6.48
C ALA A 228 0.50 2.21 -7.76
N LEU A 229 -0.16 1.05 -7.75
CA LEU A 229 -0.31 0.21 -8.94
C LEU A 229 -1.05 0.93 -10.06
N ASP A 230 -2.19 1.56 -9.75
CA ASP A 230 -2.98 2.30 -10.73
C ASP A 230 -2.15 3.44 -11.34
N GLN A 231 -1.38 4.17 -10.52
CA GLN A 231 -0.48 5.22 -10.97
C GLN A 231 0.70 4.70 -11.80
N ALA A 232 1.26 3.55 -11.45
CA ALA A 232 2.32 2.91 -12.21
C ALA A 232 1.84 2.55 -13.62
N LEU A 233 0.67 1.92 -13.73
CA LEU A 233 0.09 1.60 -15.03
C LEU A 233 -0.16 2.85 -15.89
N ALA A 234 -0.62 3.94 -15.27
CA ALA A 234 -0.79 5.22 -15.96
C ALA A 234 0.55 5.81 -16.44
N ASN A 235 1.59 5.79 -15.60
CA ASN A 235 2.93 6.29 -15.96
C ASN A 235 3.60 5.45 -17.06
N LEU A 236 3.34 4.14 -17.10
CA LEU A 236 3.96 3.22 -18.06
C LEU A 236 3.22 3.17 -19.40
N ALA A 237 1.96 3.60 -19.46
CA ALA A 237 1.16 3.63 -20.68
C ALA A 237 1.88 4.30 -21.88
N PRO A 238 2.54 5.47 -21.75
CA PRO A 238 3.29 6.07 -22.85
C PRO A 238 4.65 5.40 -23.14
N LEU A 239 5.19 4.59 -22.22
CA LEU A 239 6.52 3.98 -22.33
C LEU A 239 6.51 2.57 -22.92
N ARG A 240 5.39 1.84 -22.79
CA ARG A 240 5.35 0.40 -23.06
C ARG A 240 5.47 -0.01 -24.53
N GLY A 241 5.18 0.89 -25.47
CA GLY A 241 5.09 0.53 -26.89
C GLY A 241 4.18 -0.69 -27.10
N GLU A 242 4.72 -1.76 -27.70
CA GLU A 242 4.02 -3.03 -27.93
C GLU A 242 4.21 -4.05 -26.79
N VAL A 243 5.04 -3.77 -25.79
CA VAL A 243 5.31 -4.70 -24.67
C VAL A 243 4.04 -4.87 -23.84
N PRO A 244 3.55 -6.10 -23.62
CA PRO A 244 2.47 -6.37 -22.68
C PRO A 244 2.87 -5.98 -21.26
N VAL A 245 2.06 -5.12 -20.63
CA VAL A 245 2.24 -4.69 -19.24
C VAL A 245 1.00 -5.09 -18.44
N THR A 246 1.19 -5.88 -17.38
CA THR A 246 0.10 -6.39 -16.53
C THR A 246 0.33 -5.97 -15.09
N GLY A 247 -0.69 -5.39 -14.45
CA GLY A 247 -0.64 -5.03 -13.03
C GLY A 247 -1.36 -6.04 -12.15
N HIS A 248 -0.72 -6.42 -11.04
CA HIS A 248 -1.23 -7.38 -10.07
C HIS A 248 -1.28 -6.74 -8.68
N TRP A 249 -2.49 -6.54 -8.16
CA TRP A 249 -2.69 -6.04 -6.80
C TRP A 249 -2.60 -7.20 -5.79
N LEU A 250 -1.37 -7.55 -5.41
CA LEU A 250 -1.05 -8.73 -4.59
C LEU A 250 -0.06 -8.39 -3.48
N ASP A 251 -0.19 -9.09 -2.35
CA ASP A 251 0.88 -9.20 -1.37
C ASP A 251 1.90 -10.25 -1.84
N VAL A 252 3.07 -9.76 -2.28
CA VAL A 252 4.21 -10.57 -2.75
C VAL A 252 4.58 -11.69 -1.78
N THR A 253 4.36 -11.50 -0.49
CA THR A 253 4.84 -12.41 0.56
C THR A 253 3.86 -13.54 0.88
N THR A 254 2.56 -13.33 0.66
CA THR A 254 1.52 -14.27 1.10
C THR A 254 0.65 -14.81 -0.02
N GLU A 255 0.55 -14.13 -1.16
CA GLU A 255 -0.31 -14.54 -2.26
C GLU A 255 0.47 -15.31 -3.35
N PRO A 256 -0.21 -16.19 -4.11
CA PRO A 256 0.37 -16.79 -5.30
C PRO A 256 0.78 -15.72 -6.32
N LEU A 257 2.01 -15.83 -6.82
CA LEU A 257 2.56 -14.87 -7.77
C LEU A 257 2.39 -15.37 -9.22
N PRO A 258 2.22 -14.45 -10.19
CA PRO A 258 2.35 -14.77 -11.60
C PRO A 258 3.74 -15.32 -11.93
N GLY A 259 3.90 -15.94 -13.10
CA GLY A 259 5.18 -16.46 -13.58
C GLY A 259 5.06 -17.78 -14.36
N PRO A 260 6.19 -18.43 -14.68
CA PRO A 260 7.54 -18.12 -14.21
C PRO A 260 8.26 -17.01 -15.02
N PHE A 261 9.09 -16.21 -14.37
CA PHE A 261 9.82 -15.08 -14.96
C PHE A 261 11.27 -15.41 -15.32
N ASP A 262 11.79 -14.75 -16.37
CA ASP A 262 13.22 -14.73 -16.69
C ASP A 262 13.98 -13.77 -15.76
N TRP A 263 13.36 -12.64 -15.41
CA TRP A 263 13.93 -11.66 -14.50
C TRP A 263 12.92 -11.12 -13.50
N VAL A 264 13.38 -10.87 -12.28
CA VAL A 264 12.68 -10.06 -11.29
C VAL A 264 13.57 -8.88 -10.93
N VAL A 265 13.03 -7.67 -11.01
CA VAL A 265 13.64 -6.44 -10.47
C VAL A 265 12.88 -6.03 -9.21
N MET A 266 13.57 -5.55 -8.17
CA MET A 266 12.88 -5.05 -6.97
C MET A 266 13.72 -4.12 -6.11
N ASN A 267 13.03 -3.16 -5.47
CA ASN A 267 13.51 -2.43 -4.30
C ASN A 267 12.58 -2.73 -3.13
N PRO A 268 12.85 -3.80 -2.34
CA PRO A 268 11.93 -4.25 -1.31
C PRO A 268 11.71 -3.17 -0.23
N PRO A 269 10.49 -3.03 0.31
CA PRO A 269 10.20 -2.03 1.33
C PRO A 269 10.98 -2.32 2.62
N PHE A 270 11.54 -1.26 3.21
CA PHE A 270 12.39 -1.34 4.41
C PHE A 270 11.85 -0.58 5.63
N HIS A 271 10.63 0.02 5.58
CA HIS A 271 10.01 0.72 6.73
C HIS A 271 8.46 0.56 6.80
N THR A 272 7.97 -0.66 7.06
CA THR A 272 6.50 -0.92 7.14
C THR A 272 5.93 -1.01 8.56
N GLY A 273 6.76 -0.84 9.60
CA GLY A 273 6.30 -0.67 11.00
C GLY A 273 5.63 -1.89 11.67
N ARG A 274 5.29 -2.95 10.93
CA ARG A 274 4.62 -4.17 11.45
C ARG A 274 5.51 -5.43 11.47
N ALA A 275 6.53 -5.51 10.62
CA ALA A 275 7.55 -6.56 10.64
C ALA A 275 8.92 -5.95 10.97
N SER A 276 9.84 -6.73 11.54
CA SER A 276 11.23 -6.28 11.58
C SER A 276 11.69 -6.05 10.13
N GLU A 277 12.27 -4.89 9.83
CA GLU A 277 12.66 -4.48 8.46
C GLU A 277 13.37 -5.59 7.66
N PRO A 278 14.23 -6.43 8.27
CA PRO A 278 14.88 -7.54 7.57
C PRO A 278 13.95 -8.68 7.16
N ASP A 279 12.87 -8.97 7.90
CA ASP A 279 11.98 -10.11 7.59
C ASP A 279 11.22 -9.92 6.29
N LEU A 280 10.74 -8.70 6.05
CA LEU A 280 9.95 -8.38 4.87
C LEU A 280 10.78 -8.51 3.57
N GLY A 281 11.99 -7.94 3.56
CA GLY A 281 12.88 -8.11 2.40
C GLY A 281 13.32 -9.54 2.17
N ARG A 282 13.55 -10.33 3.24
CA ARG A 282 13.80 -11.77 3.11
C ARG A 282 12.62 -12.51 2.48
N ALA A 283 11.40 -12.16 2.85
CA ALA A 283 10.19 -12.74 2.26
C ALA A 283 10.08 -12.39 0.76
N PHE A 284 10.39 -11.15 0.37
CA PHE A 284 10.47 -10.74 -1.04
C PHE A 284 11.51 -11.56 -1.83
N ILE A 285 12.73 -11.74 -1.29
CA ILE A 285 13.78 -12.56 -1.91
C ILE A 285 13.31 -14.01 -2.09
N ALA A 286 12.67 -14.58 -1.06
CA ALA A 286 12.12 -15.93 -1.14
C ALA A 286 10.99 -16.03 -2.18
N ALA A 287 10.15 -15.00 -2.32
CA ALA A 287 9.07 -14.94 -3.30
C ALA A 287 9.61 -14.84 -4.73
N ALA A 288 10.59 -13.96 -4.97
CA ALA A 288 11.29 -13.85 -6.25
C ALA A 288 11.91 -15.19 -6.67
N ALA A 289 12.59 -15.89 -5.76
CA ALA A 289 13.16 -17.21 -6.06
C ALA A 289 12.12 -18.25 -6.48
N ARG A 290 10.89 -18.19 -5.95
CA ARG A 290 9.79 -19.09 -6.35
C ARG A 290 9.17 -18.73 -7.70
N ALA A 291 9.08 -17.43 -8.00
CA ALA A 291 8.47 -16.92 -9.23
C ALA A 291 9.40 -16.97 -10.46
N LEU A 292 10.71 -17.16 -10.25
CA LEU A 292 11.70 -17.25 -11.33
C LEU A 292 11.74 -18.63 -12.00
N LYS A 293 12.04 -18.65 -13.29
CA LYS A 293 12.45 -19.85 -14.04
C LYS A 293 13.73 -20.45 -13.44
N PRO A 294 14.06 -21.73 -13.71
CA PRO A 294 15.31 -22.33 -13.23
C PRO A 294 16.59 -21.58 -13.65
N SER A 295 16.56 -20.92 -14.81
CA SER A 295 17.63 -20.05 -15.33
C SER A 295 17.43 -18.57 -15.02
N GLY A 296 16.36 -18.22 -14.30
CA GLY A 296 15.99 -16.83 -14.03
C GLY A 296 16.94 -16.12 -13.08
N ARG A 297 16.89 -14.80 -13.12
CA ARG A 297 17.76 -13.91 -12.35
C ARG A 297 16.95 -12.87 -11.56
N LEU A 298 17.45 -12.56 -10.37
CA LEU A 298 16.94 -11.50 -9.52
C LEU A 298 17.95 -10.35 -9.54
N LEU A 299 17.49 -9.14 -9.82
CA LEU A 299 18.25 -7.91 -9.63
C LEU A 299 17.55 -7.08 -8.55
N LEU A 300 18.21 -6.86 -7.41
CA LEU A 300 17.62 -6.14 -6.29
C LEU A 300 18.57 -5.08 -5.75
N VAL A 301 17.99 -4.00 -5.23
CA VAL A 301 18.71 -3.04 -4.39
C VAL A 301 18.25 -3.19 -2.94
N ALA A 302 19.18 -3.06 -2.01
CA ALA A 302 18.90 -3.12 -0.58
C ALA A 302 19.73 -2.09 0.18
N ASN A 303 19.24 -1.63 1.33
CA ASN A 303 20.10 -0.90 2.26
C ASN A 303 21.28 -1.79 2.67
N ARG A 304 22.51 -1.25 2.63
CA ARG A 304 23.74 -2.03 2.87
C ARG A 304 23.78 -2.71 4.24
N ARG A 305 23.07 -2.16 5.24
CA ARG A 305 23.01 -2.70 6.61
C ARG A 305 22.09 -3.91 6.75
N LEU A 306 21.24 -4.19 5.76
CA LEU A 306 20.29 -5.30 5.82
C LEU A 306 20.99 -6.63 5.50
N PRO A 307 20.90 -7.64 6.38
CA PRO A 307 21.64 -8.90 6.25
C PRO A 307 20.85 -9.91 5.39
N TYR A 308 20.87 -9.73 4.07
CA TYR A 308 20.15 -10.60 3.12
C TYR A 308 20.99 -11.77 2.58
N GLU A 309 22.28 -11.80 2.85
CA GLU A 309 23.24 -12.74 2.28
C GLU A 309 22.86 -14.19 2.60
N GLN A 310 22.43 -14.45 3.84
CA GLN A 310 22.03 -15.81 4.22
C GLN A 310 20.80 -16.27 3.42
N THR A 311 19.77 -15.44 3.34
CA THR A 311 18.57 -15.75 2.56
C THR A 311 18.88 -15.93 1.08
N LEU A 312 19.81 -15.14 0.52
CA LEU A 312 20.27 -15.31 -0.85
C LEU A 312 20.97 -16.67 -1.06
N ARG A 313 21.84 -17.10 -0.14
CA ARG A 313 22.46 -18.44 -0.20
C ARG A 313 21.45 -19.57 -0.11
N ASP A 314 20.43 -19.40 0.72
CA ASP A 314 19.38 -20.40 0.93
C ASP A 314 18.47 -20.53 -0.30
N ARG A 315 18.26 -19.43 -1.03
CA ARG A 315 17.28 -19.35 -2.14
C ARG A 315 17.88 -19.38 -3.53
N PHE A 316 19.18 -19.11 -3.69
CA PHE A 316 19.86 -19.08 -4.99
C PHE A 316 21.15 -19.90 -4.96
N ALA A 317 21.53 -20.46 -6.12
CA ALA A 317 22.80 -21.19 -6.22
C ALA A 317 24.01 -20.25 -6.23
N ALA A 318 23.85 -19.02 -6.73
CA ALA A 318 24.86 -17.97 -6.70
C ALA A 318 24.24 -16.58 -6.61
N PHE A 319 24.93 -15.67 -5.95
CA PHE A 319 24.66 -14.24 -6.02
C PHE A 319 25.97 -13.46 -6.03
N VAL A 320 25.95 -12.26 -6.59
CA VAL A 320 27.06 -11.31 -6.61
C VAL A 320 26.56 -9.99 -6.03
N GLU A 321 27.35 -9.41 -5.13
CA GLU A 321 27.17 -8.03 -4.71
C GLU A 321 27.86 -7.11 -5.71
N GLY A 322 27.09 -6.21 -6.31
CA GLY A 322 27.57 -5.24 -7.28
C GLY A 322 27.99 -3.93 -6.61
N GLU A 323 27.63 -2.82 -7.23
CA GLU A 323 27.95 -1.50 -6.71
C GLU A 323 27.31 -1.24 -5.33
N VAL A 324 28.06 -0.57 -4.47
CA VAL A 324 27.59 -0.03 -3.18
C VAL A 324 27.74 1.49 -3.22
N ARG A 325 26.62 2.20 -3.24
CA ARG A 325 26.61 3.67 -3.32
C ARG A 325 25.49 4.24 -2.44
N ASP A 326 25.74 5.38 -1.81
CA ASP A 326 24.77 6.14 -1.02
C ASP A 326 24.01 5.34 0.06
N GLY A 327 24.67 4.32 0.62
CA GLY A 327 24.08 3.47 1.66
C GLY A 327 23.25 2.29 1.15
N PHE A 328 23.20 2.09 -0.17
CA PHE A 328 22.55 0.96 -0.83
C PHE A 328 23.58 0.03 -1.46
N LYS A 329 23.24 -1.25 -1.61
CA LYS A 329 24.01 -2.27 -2.32
C LYS A 329 23.14 -2.93 -3.38
N LEU A 330 23.71 -3.16 -4.55
CA LEU A 330 23.09 -3.97 -5.59
C LEU A 330 23.44 -5.43 -5.41
N ILE A 331 22.46 -6.28 -5.64
CA ILE A 331 22.64 -7.73 -5.58
C ILE A 331 21.99 -8.33 -6.81
N GLU A 332 22.76 -9.14 -7.52
CA GLU A 332 22.26 -9.97 -8.60
C GLU A 332 22.36 -11.44 -8.19
N ALA A 333 21.23 -12.16 -8.18
CA ALA A 333 21.17 -13.57 -7.83
C ALA A 333 20.66 -14.40 -9.01
N SER A 334 21.16 -15.63 -9.14
CA SER A 334 20.88 -16.50 -10.29
C SER A 334 20.67 -17.94 -9.87
N ARG A 335 20.02 -18.71 -10.75
CA ARG A 335 19.75 -20.14 -10.56
C ARG A 335 19.00 -20.36 -9.23
N PRO A 336 17.74 -19.91 -9.15
CA PRO A 336 16.93 -20.09 -7.95
C PRO A 336 16.88 -21.57 -7.55
N ARG A 337 17.01 -21.82 -6.24
CA ARG A 337 16.89 -23.16 -5.65
C ARG A 337 15.42 -23.48 -5.48
N ARG A 338 14.97 -24.58 -6.06
CA ARG A 338 13.64 -25.12 -5.74
C ARG A 338 13.75 -25.77 -4.37
N THR A 339 13.05 -25.25 -3.37
CA THR A 339 12.85 -25.98 -2.13
C THR A 339 11.93 -27.16 -2.42
N GLY A 340 12.49 -28.36 -2.52
CA GLY A 340 11.70 -29.58 -2.59
C GLY A 340 10.87 -29.71 -1.32
N GLY A 341 9.55 -29.70 -1.46
CA GLY A 341 8.60 -29.87 -0.35
C GLY A 341 7.73 -28.66 -0.06
N GLN A 342 6.81 -28.31 -0.99
CA GLN A 342 5.51 -27.68 -0.70
C GLN A 342 4.62 -27.66 -1.96
N ASP A 343 5.21 -27.74 -3.17
CA ASP A 343 4.47 -27.84 -4.45
C ASP A 343 3.81 -29.21 -4.73
N ALA A 344 4.00 -30.21 -3.85
CA ALA A 344 3.37 -31.52 -4.00
C ALA A 344 1.91 -31.54 -3.52
N ALA A 345 1.50 -30.59 -2.68
CA ALA A 345 0.12 -30.51 -2.19
C ALA A 345 -0.83 -29.83 -3.20
N ALA A 346 -0.33 -28.89 -4.02
CA ALA A 346 -1.18 -28.16 -4.97
C ALA A 346 -1.46 -28.92 -6.29
N ARG A 347 -0.78 -30.06 -6.54
CA ARG A 347 -1.02 -30.90 -7.74
C ARG A 347 -1.90 -32.12 -7.49
N ASN A 348 -2.24 -32.41 -6.24
CA ASN A 348 -3.06 -33.57 -5.87
C ASN A 348 -4.42 -33.19 -5.25
N SER A 349 -4.81 -31.93 -5.33
CA SER A 349 -6.12 -31.47 -4.88
C SER A 349 -6.58 -30.29 -5.75
N GLY A 350 -7.24 -30.59 -6.87
CA GLY A 350 -7.83 -29.60 -7.78
C GLY A 350 -7.80 -30.07 -9.22
#